data_AF-A0A831P639-F1
#
_entry.id   AF-A0A831P639-F1
#
_cell.length_a   1.000
_cell.length_b   1.000
_cell.length_c   1.000
_cell.angle_alpha   90.00
_cell.angle_beta   90.00
_cell.angle_gamma   90.00
#
_symmetry.space_group_name_H-M   'P 1'
#
loop_
_entity.id
_entity.type
_entity.pdbx_description
1 polymer ?
#
loop_
_entity_poly.entity_id
_entity_poly.type
_entity_poly.pdbx_seq_one_letter_code
_entity_poly.pdbx_strand_id
1 'polypeptide(L)'
;NEVRAEMIGIRVRRYRWYAFIISGVFTGLGGALWSFVNGHVTPETAEWVFSGEIVYMTLLGGFMIFEGPIVGAILYTYLKLYAVSTTQYWMFIIGATLILLVLLLPDGITGGLVRLFKFTKVRLKPQEPLNA
;
A
#
# COMPACT_ATOMS: atom_id res chain seq x y z
N ASN A 1 11.07 -17.23 -9.05
CA ASN A 1 12.07 -18.02 -9.80
C ASN A 1 11.64 -18.10 -11.26
N GLU A 2 12.26 -17.31 -12.13
CA GLU A 2 11.85 -17.17 -13.54
C GLU A 2 12.27 -18.36 -14.41
N VAL A 3 13.49 -18.87 -14.20
CA VAL A 3 14.05 -20.01 -14.94
C VAL A 3 13.18 -21.25 -14.75
N ARG A 4 12.71 -21.50 -13.52
CA ARG A 4 11.78 -22.61 -13.23
C ARG A 4 10.42 -22.46 -13.92
N ALA A 5 9.90 -21.24 -14.01
CA ALA A 5 8.60 -20.99 -14.64
C ALA A 5 8.71 -21.18 -16.17
N GLU A 6 9.82 -20.78 -16.77
CA GLU A 6 10.07 -20.96 -18.19
C GLU A 6 10.23 -22.44 -18.57
N MET A 7 10.87 -23.25 -17.71
CA MET A 7 10.99 -24.71 -17.90
C MET A 7 9.66 -25.46 -17.92
N ILE A 8 8.62 -24.95 -17.25
CA ILE A 8 7.25 -25.51 -17.29
C ILE A 8 6.38 -24.85 -18.38
N GLY A 9 6.98 -24.12 -19.32
CA GLY A 9 6.30 -23.51 -20.47
C GLY A 9 5.65 -22.15 -20.20
N ILE A 10 5.83 -21.55 -19.01
CA ILE A 10 5.30 -20.23 -18.71
C ILE A 10 6.19 -19.17 -19.37
N ARG A 11 5.61 -18.41 -20.31
CA ARG A 11 6.28 -17.25 -20.93
C ARG A 11 6.31 -16.06 -19.98
N VAL A 12 7.23 -16.07 -19.00
CA VAL A 12 7.39 -15.04 -17.94
C VAL A 12 7.39 -13.62 -18.52
N ARG A 13 8.05 -13.41 -19.66
CA ARG A 13 8.10 -12.11 -20.35
C ARG A 13 6.71 -11.55 -20.65
N ARG A 14 5.77 -12.37 -21.13
CA ARG A 14 4.41 -11.90 -21.48
C ARG A 14 3.63 -11.48 -20.24
N TYR A 15 3.73 -12.25 -19.16
CA TYR A 15 3.08 -11.90 -17.88
C TYR A 15 3.61 -10.59 -17.31
N ARG A 16 4.93 -10.35 -17.37
CA ARG A 16 5.52 -9.07 -16.99
C ARG A 16 4.99 -7.91 -17.83
N TRP A 17 4.89 -8.09 -19.15
CA TRP A 17 4.32 -7.09 -20.05
C TRP A 17 2.86 -6.76 -19.72
N TYR A 18 2.02 -7.77 -19.48
CA TYR A 18 0.63 -7.55 -19.08
C TYR A 18 0.54 -6.83 -17.74
N ALA A 19 1.33 -7.24 -16.74
CA ALA A 19 1.37 -6.56 -15.44
C ALA A 19 1.80 -5.09 -15.57
N PHE A 20 2.78 -4.80 -16.41
CA PHE A 20 3.25 -3.44 -16.69
C PHE A 20 2.17 -2.58 -17.34
N ILE A 21 1.50 -3.09 -18.39
CA ILE A 21 0.41 -2.38 -19.07
C ILE A 21 -0.74 -2.10 -18.09
N ILE A 22 -1.17 -3.12 -17.32
CA ILE A 22 -2.26 -2.96 -16.36
C ILE A 22 -1.90 -1.92 -15.31
N SER A 23 -0.69 -1.99 -14.73
CA SER A 23 -0.23 -0.98 -13.77
C SER A 23 -0.19 0.42 -14.38
N GLY A 24 0.32 0.55 -15.62
CA GLY A 24 0.40 1.83 -16.32
C GLY A 24 -0.97 2.44 -16.60
N VAL A 25 -1.97 1.62 -16.93
CA VAL A 25 -3.36 2.06 -17.10
C VAL A 25 -3.93 2.65 -15.81
N PHE A 26 -3.78 1.95 -14.68
CA PHE A 26 -4.28 2.46 -13.40
C PHE A 26 -3.54 3.71 -12.93
N THR A 27 -2.21 3.75 -13.05
CA THR A 27 -1.42 4.93 -12.70
C THR A 27 -1.78 6.13 -13.59
N GLY A 28 -1.94 5.91 -14.90
CA GLY A 28 -2.34 6.95 -15.85
C GLY A 28 -3.74 7.50 -15.58
N LEU A 29 -4.70 6.63 -15.30
CA LEU A 29 -6.06 7.03 -14.89
C LEU A 29 -6.05 7.84 -13.59
N GLY A 30 -5.28 7.38 -12.59
CA GLY A 30 -5.13 8.10 -11.33
C GLY A 30 -4.51 9.48 -11.51
N GLY A 31 -3.45 9.59 -12.31
CA GLY A 31 -2.80 10.88 -12.62
C GLY A 31 -3.70 11.84 -13.40
N ALA A 32 -4.46 11.34 -14.39
CA ALA A 32 -5.43 12.14 -15.13
C ALA A 32 -6.54 12.69 -14.22
N LEU A 33 -7.07 11.84 -13.32
CA LEU A 33 -8.05 12.26 -12.32
C LEU A 33 -7.46 13.28 -11.34
N TRP A 34 -6.23 13.07 -10.87
CA TRP A 34 -5.55 13.98 -9.97
C TRP A 34 -5.37 15.38 -10.59
N SER A 35 -4.96 15.44 -11.86
CA SER A 35 -4.82 16.70 -12.60
C SER A 35 -6.17 17.43 -12.72
N PHE A 36 -7.25 16.70 -13.00
CA PHE A 36 -8.59 17.28 -13.08
C PHE A 36 -9.08 17.83 -11.73
N VAL A 37 -8.84 17.10 -10.63
CA VAL A 37 -9.25 17.53 -9.28
C VAL A 37 -8.45 18.74 -8.80
N ASN A 38 -7.15 18.81 -9.10
CA ASN A 38 -6.29 19.92 -8.66
C ASN A 38 -6.34 21.13 -9.61
N GLY A 39 -6.78 20.96 -10.86
CA GLY A 39 -6.94 22.05 -11.84
C GLY A 39 -5.65 22.57 -12.47
N HIS A 40 -4.48 22.18 -11.95
CA HIS A 40 -3.17 22.57 -12.46
C HIS A 40 -2.10 21.54 -12.09
N VAL A 41 -1.08 21.43 -12.96
CA VAL A 41 0.07 20.55 -12.77
C VAL A 41 1.31 21.41 -12.68
N THR A 42 2.08 21.25 -11.60
CA THR A 42 3.30 22.01 -11.35
C THR A 42 4.52 21.07 -11.35
N PRO A 43 5.75 21.56 -11.60
CA PRO A 43 6.94 20.70 -11.65
C PRO A 43 7.18 19.87 -10.38
N GLU A 44 6.72 20.35 -9.23
CA GLU A 44 6.82 19.66 -7.93
C GLU A 44 6.07 18.32 -7.93
N THR A 45 5.03 18.19 -8.77
CA THR A 45 4.26 16.94 -8.92
C THR A 45 5.03 15.86 -9.67
N ALA A 46 6.07 16.24 -10.42
CA ALA A 46 6.98 15.33 -11.11
C ALA A 46 8.23 15.00 -10.28
N GLU A 47 8.37 15.58 -9.09
CA GLU A 47 9.48 15.26 -8.20
C GLU A 47 9.31 13.92 -7.50
N TRP A 48 10.45 13.32 -7.13
CA TRP A 48 10.52 12.03 -6.44
C TRP A 48 9.79 12.02 -5.09
N VAL A 49 9.60 13.19 -4.47
CA VAL A 49 8.90 13.28 -3.18
C VAL A 49 7.45 12.84 -3.35
N PHE A 50 6.77 13.27 -4.43
CA PHE A 50 5.39 12.90 -4.70
C PHE A 50 5.21 11.39 -4.92
N SER A 51 6.15 10.75 -5.63
CA SER A 51 6.11 9.29 -5.81
C SER A 51 6.29 8.54 -4.49
N GLY A 52 7.10 9.09 -3.57
CA GLY A 52 7.23 8.61 -2.20
C GLY A 52 5.92 8.64 -1.41
N GLU A 53 5.05 9.63 -1.65
CA GLU A 53 3.73 9.69 -1.00
C GLU A 53 2.85 8.52 -1.41
N ILE A 54 2.82 8.16 -2.69
CA ILE A 54 2.06 7.02 -3.19
C ILE A 54 2.55 5.71 -2.55
N VAL A 55 3.87 5.54 -2.43
CA VAL A 55 4.47 4.39 -1.73
C VAL A 55 4.08 4.40 -0.25
N TYR A 56 4.12 5.57 0.41
CA TYR A 56 3.66 5.70 1.80
C TYR A 56 2.22 5.18 1.94
N MET A 57 1.29 5.66 1.11
CA MET A 57 -0.12 5.26 1.16
C MET A 57 -0.26 3.73 1.07
N THR A 58 0.48 3.09 0.16
CA THR A 58 0.47 1.62 0.04
C THR A 58 1.03 0.89 1.26
N LEU A 59 2.10 1.42 1.87
CA LEU A 59 2.73 0.82 3.06
C LEU A 59 1.86 0.99 4.31
N LEU A 60 1.26 2.17 4.49
CA LEU A 60 0.36 2.47 5.59
C LEU A 60 -0.88 1.58 5.56
N GLY A 61 -1.49 1.47 4.39
CA GLY A 61 -2.61 0.58 4.15
C GLY A 61 -2.25 -0.90 4.30
N GLY A 62 -1.05 -1.28 3.86
CA GLY A 62 -0.59 -2.65 3.71
C GLY A 62 -0.82 -3.17 2.29
N PHE A 63 0.18 -3.87 1.75
CA PHE A 63 0.22 -4.32 0.34
C PHE A 63 -0.37 -5.72 0.12
N MET A 64 -0.80 -6.41 1.19
CA MET A 64 -1.32 -7.77 1.10
C MET A 64 -2.75 -7.86 0.54
N ILE A 65 -3.52 -6.78 0.63
CA ILE A 65 -4.92 -6.71 0.20
C ILE A 65 -5.06 -5.52 -0.74
N PHE A 66 -5.81 -5.70 -1.83
CA PHE A 66 -6.05 -4.65 -2.83
C PHE A 66 -6.69 -3.38 -2.23
N GLU A 67 -7.54 -3.54 -1.22
CA GLU A 67 -8.20 -2.45 -0.48
C GLU A 67 -7.25 -1.68 0.48
N GLY A 68 -6.10 -2.28 0.82
CA GLY A 68 -5.14 -1.70 1.76
C GLY A 68 -4.70 -0.29 1.36
N PRO A 69 -4.14 -0.09 0.16
CA PRO A 69 -3.74 1.23 -0.33
C PRO A 69 -4.86 2.29 -0.31
N ILE A 70 -6.12 1.91 -0.46
CA ILE A 70 -7.25 2.86 -0.40
C ILE A 70 -7.40 3.40 1.02
N VAL A 71 -7.40 2.51 2.02
CA VAL A 71 -7.41 2.89 3.45
C VAL A 71 -6.18 3.72 3.80
N GLY A 72 -5.01 3.30 3.30
CA GLY A 72 -3.76 4.03 3.48
C GLY A 72 -3.78 5.43 2.86
N ALA A 73 -4.38 5.61 1.67
CA ALA A 73 -4.54 6.90 1.03
C ALA A 73 -5.42 7.86 1.83
N ILE A 74 -6.52 7.36 2.40
CA ILE A 74 -7.39 8.15 3.28
C ILE A 74 -6.61 8.60 4.52
N LEU A 75 -5.99 7.66 5.23
CA LEU A 75 -5.26 7.96 6.47
C LEU A 75 -4.05 8.87 6.24
N TYR A 76 -3.28 8.63 5.19
CA TYR A 76 -2.16 9.47 4.81
C TYR A 76 -2.62 10.90 4.48
N THR A 77 -3.71 11.04 3.72
CA THR A 77 -4.27 12.37 3.39
C THR A 77 -4.65 13.14 4.66
N TYR A 78 -5.33 12.50 5.61
CA TYR A 78 -5.66 13.12 6.90
C TYR A 78 -4.41 13.49 7.70
N LEU A 79 -3.43 12.59 7.77
CA LEU A 79 -2.16 12.84 8.46
C LEU A 79 -1.41 14.02 7.84
N LYS A 80 -1.35 14.09 6.51
CA LYS A 80 -0.70 15.17 5.76
C LYS A 80 -1.42 16.50 6.00
N LEU A 81 -2.75 16.53 5.89
CA LEU A 81 -3.55 17.72 6.16
C LEU A 81 -3.31 18.25 7.58
N TYR A 82 -3.32 17.36 8.57
CA TYR A 82 -3.04 17.70 9.96
C TYR A 82 -1.61 18.25 10.14
N ALA A 83 -0.61 17.54 9.62
CA ALA A 83 0.79 17.94 9.73
C ALA A 83 1.07 19.29 9.08
N VAL A 84 0.53 19.54 7.88
CA VAL A 84 0.65 20.81 7.15
C VAL A 84 -0.03 21.94 7.92
N SER A 85 -1.19 21.69 8.54
CA SER A 85 -1.92 22.71 9.30
C SER A 85 -1.22 23.14 10.60
N THR A 86 -0.45 22.22 11.22
CA THR A 86 0.14 22.43 12.54
C THR A 86 1.59 22.93 12.46
N THR A 87 2.36 22.54 11.43
CA THR A 87 3.81 22.77 11.41
C THR A 87 4.37 22.97 10.01
N GLN A 88 5.30 23.92 9.86
CA GLN A 88 6.01 24.14 8.59
C GLN A 88 6.95 22.99 8.21
N TYR A 89 7.45 22.25 9.19
CA TYR A 89 8.28 21.04 9.03
C TYR A 89 7.45 19.74 8.85
N TRP A 90 6.31 19.82 8.17
CA TRP A 90 5.42 18.67 7.95
C TRP A 90 6.11 17.48 7.28
N MET A 91 7.11 17.72 6.41
CA MET A 91 7.91 16.67 5.77
C MET A 91 8.68 15.82 6.78
N PHE A 92 9.16 16.42 7.88
CA PHE A 92 9.83 15.69 8.96
C PHE A 92 8.85 14.75 9.68
N ILE A 93 7.64 15.24 9.97
CA ILE A 93 6.59 14.44 10.60
C ILE A 93 6.25 13.24 9.72
N ILE A 94 6.03 13.45 8.42
CA ILE A 94 5.74 12.35 7.49
C ILE A 94 6.91 11.35 7.44
N GLY A 95 8.15 11.81 7.26
CA GLY A 95 9.31 10.91 7.23
C GLY A 95 9.49 10.10 8.51
N ALA A 96 9.37 10.74 9.68
CA ALA A 96 9.46 10.07 10.97
C ALA A 96 8.35 9.03 11.16
N THR A 97 7.12 9.38 10.75
CA THR A 97 5.97 8.48 10.87
C THR A 97 6.10 7.28 9.93
N LEU A 98 6.67 7.46 8.72
CA LEU A 98 6.97 6.38 7.80
C LEU A 98 7.97 5.39 8.40
N ILE A 99 9.06 5.89 9.00
CA ILE A 99 10.07 5.04 9.63
C ILE A 99 9.43 4.25 10.78
N LEU A 100 8.66 4.92 11.63
CA LEU A 100 7.98 4.29 12.76
C LEU A 100 7.00 3.20 12.28
N LEU A 101 6.23 3.48 11.23
CA LEU A 101 5.32 2.54 10.59
C LEU A 101 6.06 1.30 10.09
N VAL A 102 7.16 1.47 9.35
CA VAL A 102 7.93 0.34 8.81
C VAL A 102 8.54 -0.52 9.92
N LEU A 103 8.98 0.10 11.02
CA LEU A 103 9.57 -0.61 12.16
C LEU A 103 8.54 -1.33 13.03
N LEU A 104 7.38 -0.72 13.26
CA LEU A 104 6.37 -1.26 14.18
C LEU A 104 5.31 -2.12 13.47
N LEU A 105 4.92 -1.75 12.25
CA LEU A 105 3.86 -2.37 11.47
C LEU A 105 4.34 -2.70 10.03
N PRO A 106 5.24 -3.69 9.85
CA PRO A 106 5.80 -4.04 8.53
C PRO A 106 4.75 -4.57 7.55
N ASP A 107 3.63 -5.08 8.06
CA ASP A 107 2.50 -5.58 7.28
C ASP A 107 1.43 -4.49 6.98
N GLY A 108 1.66 -3.25 7.45
CA GLY A 108 0.69 -2.15 7.40
C GLY A 108 -0.52 -2.36 8.32
N ILE A 109 -1.49 -1.45 8.24
CA ILE A 109 -2.70 -1.48 9.09
C ILE A 109 -3.57 -2.70 8.80
N THR A 110 -3.73 -3.08 7.52
CA THR A 110 -4.50 -4.27 7.15
C THR A 110 -3.88 -5.57 7.66
N GLY A 111 -2.54 -5.68 7.67
CA GLY A 111 -1.85 -6.84 8.22
C GLY A 111 -2.03 -6.99 9.72
N GLY A 112 -2.00 -5.88 10.47
CA GLY A 112 -2.32 -5.85 11.89
C GLY A 112 -3.74 -6.33 12.18
N LEU A 113 -4.72 -5.86 11.40
CA LEU A 113 -6.12 -6.28 11.51
C LEU A 113 -6.28 -7.78 11.23
N VAL A 114 -5.72 -8.30 10.13
CA VAL A 114 -5.82 -9.73 9.78
C VAL A 114 -5.17 -10.62 10.84
N ARG A 115 -4.05 -10.20 11.42
CA ARG A 115 -3.38 -10.92 12.52
C ARG A 115 -4.29 -10.99 13.74
N LEU A 116 -4.94 -9.89 14.11
CA LEU A 116 -5.90 -9.83 15.22
C LEU A 116 -7.13 -10.73 14.99
N PHE A 117 -7.68 -10.73 13.77
CA PHE A 117 -8.80 -11.61 13.40
C PHE A 117 -8.42 -13.10 13.40
N LYS A 118 -7.19 -13.46 13.00
CA LYS A 118 -6.70 -14.86 13.06
C LYS A 118 -6.56 -15.37 14.50
N PHE A 119 -6.09 -14.56 15.45
CA PHE A 119 -6.02 -14.95 16.86
C PHE A 119 -7.40 -15.28 17.45
N THR A 120 -8.43 -14.55 17.05
CA THR A 120 -9.80 -14.74 17.57
C THR A 120 -10.44 -16.05 17.06
N LYS A 121 -10.12 -16.47 15.83
CA LYS A 121 -10.71 -17.67 15.22
C LYS A 121 -10.10 -18.99 15.71
N VAL A 122 -8.86 -18.98 16.21
CA VAL A 122 -8.18 -20.17 16.77
C VAL A 122 -8.74 -20.55 18.14
N ARG A 123 -9.34 -19.61 18.88
CA ARG A 123 -9.95 -19.87 20.21
C ARG A 123 -11.31 -20.60 20.14
N LEU A 124 -11.88 -20.79 18.94
CA LEU A 124 -13.23 -21.35 18.73
C LEU A 124 -13.24 -22.70 18.02
N LYS A 125 -12.19 -23.51 18.11
CA LYS A 125 -12.29 -24.94 17.79
C LYS A 125 -12.38 -25.72 19.11
N PRO A 126 -13.57 -26.17 19.53
CA PRO A 126 -13.69 -27.10 20.64
C PRO A 126 -12.84 -28.33 20.33
N GLN A 127 -12.04 -28.78 21.29
CA GLN A 127 -11.39 -30.08 21.24
C GLN A 127 -12.51 -31.13 21.16
N GLU A 128 -12.67 -31.77 20.00
CA GLU A 128 -13.43 -33.01 19.94
C GLU A 128 -12.76 -34.00 20.89
N PRO A 129 -13.50 -34.63 21.81
CA PRO A 129 -12.92 -35.57 22.75
C PRO A 129 -12.33 -36.76 21.97
N LEU A 130 -11.03 -36.92 22.15
CA LEU A 130 -10.28 -38.12 21.89
C LEU A 130 -11.03 -39.32 22.51
N ASN A 131 -11.33 -40.33 21.68
CA ASN A 131 -11.83 -41.68 22.00
C ASN A 131 -13.34 -41.92 21.83
N ALA A 132 -13.68 -42.66 20.76
CA ALA A 132 -14.59 -43.80 20.84
C ALA A 132 -14.07 -44.88 19.88
#